data_AF-A0A7J4ESX1-F1
#
_entry.id   AF-A0A7J4ESX1-F1
#
_cell.length_a   1.000
_cell.length_b   1.000
_cell.length_c   1.000
_cell.angle_alpha   90.00
_cell.angle_beta   90.00
_cell.angle_gamma   90.00
#
_symmetry.space_group_name_H-M   'P 1'
#
loop_
_entity.id
_entity.type
_entity.pdbx_description
1 polymer ?
#
loop_
_entity_poly.entity_id
_entity_poly.type
_entity_poly.pdbx_seq_one_letter_code
_entity_poly.pdbx_strand_id
1 'polypeptide(L)'
;MIEKADSIAQSIKVLLYLIRGDDLLHPNLGLPKDAVFRQHEPDAIKFLIMDTLFQDPRVQELADFSATKETDGTIKVEGSIITKDADTIFFKELIQYS
;
A
#
# COMPACT_ATOMS: atom_id res chain seq x y z
N MET A 1 -10.23 10.91 -20.69
CA MET A 1 -9.10 11.42 -19.87
C MET A 1 -9.30 10.83 -18.48
N ILE A 2 -8.30 10.16 -17.90
CA ILE A 2 -8.34 9.73 -16.49
C ILE A 2 -7.70 10.86 -15.69
N GLU A 3 -8.37 11.34 -14.64
CA GLU A 3 -7.81 12.39 -13.80
C GLU A 3 -6.55 11.89 -13.08
N LYS A 4 -5.57 12.78 -12.86
CA LYS A 4 -4.26 12.40 -12.32
C LYS A 4 -4.35 11.76 -10.93
N ALA A 5 -5.28 12.23 -10.10
CA ALA A 5 -5.58 11.66 -8.79
C ALA A 5 -6.11 10.21 -8.88
N ASP A 6 -7.02 9.95 -9.83
CA ASP A 6 -7.55 8.60 -10.08
C ASP A 6 -6.44 7.62 -10.49
N SER A 7 -5.47 8.09 -11.29
CA SER A 7 -4.33 7.26 -11.70
C SER A 7 -3.40 6.89 -10.54
N ILE A 8 -3.22 7.78 -9.55
CA ILE A 8 -2.40 7.49 -8.37
C ILE A 8 -3.16 6.55 -7.43
N ALA A 9 -4.44 6.84 -7.14
CA ALA A 9 -5.28 5.95 -6.33
C ALA A 9 -5.32 4.52 -6.91
N GLN A 10 -5.46 4.39 -8.23
CA GLN A 10 -5.43 3.10 -8.90
C GLN A 10 -4.06 2.41 -8.79
N SER A 11 -2.96 3.16 -8.90
CA SER A 11 -1.60 2.61 -8.78
C SER A 11 -1.33 2.09 -7.37
N ILE A 12 -1.72 2.85 -6.35
CA ILE A 12 -1.64 2.44 -4.94
C ILE A 12 -2.41 1.15 -4.71
N LYS A 13 -3.63 1.07 -5.24
CA LYS A 13 -4.41 -0.16 -5.20
C LYS A 13 -3.64 -1.31 -5.84
N VAL A 14 -3.14 -1.14 -7.06
CA VAL A 14 -2.35 -2.19 -7.73
C VAL A 14 -1.16 -2.64 -6.89
N LEU A 15 -0.38 -1.72 -6.31
CA LEU A 15 0.77 -2.04 -5.47
C LEU A 15 0.39 -2.83 -4.20
N LEU A 16 -0.72 -2.48 -3.55
CA LEU A 16 -1.21 -3.16 -2.36
C LEU A 16 -1.72 -4.58 -2.64
N TYR A 17 -2.25 -4.83 -3.84
CA TYR A 17 -2.75 -6.15 -4.26
C TYR A 17 -1.72 -6.99 -5.00
N LEU A 18 -0.65 -6.38 -5.53
CA LEU A 18 0.44 -7.09 -6.17
C LEU A 18 1.30 -7.80 -5.11
N ILE A 19 1.50 -9.10 -5.26
CA ILE A 19 2.37 -9.87 -4.37
C ILE A 19 3.82 -9.70 -4.82
N ARG A 20 4.68 -9.34 -3.88
CA ARG A 20 6.12 -9.21 -4.13
C ARG A 20 6.69 -10.54 -4.63
N GLY A 21 7.29 -10.51 -5.82
CA GLY A 21 7.86 -11.68 -6.49
C GLY A 21 6.99 -12.25 -7.62
N ASP A 22 5.72 -11.84 -7.75
CA ASP A 22 4.85 -12.28 -8.85
C ASP A 22 5.26 -11.65 -10.19
N ASP A 23 5.74 -10.41 -10.17
CA ASP A 23 6.34 -9.77 -11.34
C ASP A 23 7.80 -10.21 -11.49
N LEU A 24 8.06 -11.11 -12.44
CA LEU A 24 9.39 -11.62 -12.74
C LEU A 24 10.37 -10.54 -13.22
N LEU A 25 9.87 -9.46 -13.82
CA LEU A 25 10.70 -8.35 -14.27
C LEU A 25 11.00 -7.38 -13.11
N HIS A 26 10.09 -7.29 -12.14
CA HIS A 26 10.21 -6.42 -10.97
C HIS A 26 9.95 -7.21 -9.68
N PRO A 27 10.87 -8.09 -9.26
CA PRO A 27 10.64 -9.00 -8.13
C PRO A 27 10.45 -8.31 -6.77
N ASN A 28 10.84 -7.03 -6.67
CA ASN A 28 10.68 -6.22 -5.46
C ASN A 28 9.38 -5.40 -5.45
N LEU A 29 8.64 -5.37 -6.56
CA LEU A 29 7.41 -4.59 -6.70
C LEU A 29 6.24 -5.28 -5.98
N GLY A 30 5.43 -4.49 -5.28
CA GLY A 30 4.28 -4.97 -4.53
C GLY A 30 4.56 -5.29 -3.07
N LEU A 31 3.51 -5.76 -2.41
CA LEU A 31 3.44 -6.03 -0.99
C LEU A 31 4.06 -7.40 -0.67
N PRO A 32 4.99 -7.51 0.29
CA PRO A 32 5.59 -8.79 0.68
C PRO A 32 4.60 -9.59 1.55
N LYS A 33 3.61 -10.19 0.88
CA LYS A 33 2.43 -10.85 1.49
C LYS A 33 2.84 -11.75 2.68
N ASP A 34 3.78 -12.67 2.48
CA ASP A 34 4.21 -13.59 3.54
C ASP A 34 4.89 -12.91 4.76
N ALA A 35 5.58 -11.79 4.54
CA ALA A 35 6.21 -11.05 5.62
C ALA A 35 5.17 -10.30 6.45
N VAL A 36 4.18 -9.69 5.79
CA VAL A 36 3.08 -9.00 6.46
C VAL A 36 2.20 -9.99 7.23
N PHE A 37 1.91 -11.15 6.64
CA PHE A 37 1.10 -12.18 7.29
C PHE A 37 1.77 -12.75 8.55
N ARG A 38 3.08 -12.99 8.53
CA ARG A 38 3.82 -13.52 9.69
C ARG A 38 4.06 -12.49 10.78
N GLN A 39 3.83 -11.21 10.50
CA GLN A 39 4.08 -10.15 11.46
C GLN A 39 2.91 -10.01 12.44
N HIS A 40 3.26 -9.77 13.70
CA HIS A 40 2.33 -9.51 14.80
C HIS A 40 2.47 -8.10 15.36
N GLU A 41 3.61 -7.45 15.13
CA GLU A 41 3.84 -6.06 15.53
C GLU A 41 3.17 -5.09 14.54
N PRO A 42 2.22 -4.25 14.98
CA PRO A 42 1.52 -3.31 14.10
C PRO A 42 2.47 -2.35 13.38
N ASP A 43 3.54 -1.90 14.05
CA ASP A 43 4.52 -0.98 13.46
C ASP A 43 5.30 -1.60 12.31
N ALA A 44 5.59 -2.90 12.38
CA ALA A 44 6.28 -3.60 11.31
C ALA A 44 5.34 -3.87 10.11
N ILE A 45 4.05 -4.16 10.35
CA ILE A 45 3.04 -4.23 9.28
C ILE A 45 2.92 -2.87 8.58
N LYS A 46 2.85 -1.80 9.38
CA LYS A 46 2.80 -0.42 8.90
C LYS A 46 4.02 -0.08 8.04
N PHE A 47 5.22 -0.45 8.49
CA PHE A 47 6.45 -0.24 7.74
C PHE A 47 6.45 -0.96 6.38
N LEU A 48 6.04 -2.23 6.32
CA LEU A 48 6.02 -3.00 5.07
C LEU A 48 5.03 -2.43 4.03
N ILE A 49 3.87 -1.96 4.50
CA ILE A 49 2.89 -1.33 3.62
C ILE A 49 3.40 0.05 3.19
N MET A 50 3.98 0.82 4.08
CA MET A 50 4.58 2.11 3.76
C MET A 50 5.67 1.97 2.69
N ASP A 51 6.59 1.02 2.85
CA ASP A 51 7.60 0.67 1.84
C ASP A 51 6.98 0.38 0.48
N THR A 52 5.86 -0.35 0.46
CA THR A 52 5.12 -0.69 -0.76
C THR A 52 4.48 0.54 -1.41
N LEU A 53 3.87 1.43 -0.64
CA LEU A 53 3.23 2.65 -1.16
C LEU A 53 4.26 3.60 -1.79
N PHE A 54 5.45 3.72 -1.22
CA PHE A 54 6.53 4.55 -1.75
C PHE A 54 7.17 4.00 -3.04
N GLN A 55 6.77 2.80 -3.50
CA GLN A 55 7.19 2.30 -4.81
C GLN A 55 6.55 3.10 -5.96
N ASP A 56 5.41 3.78 -5.73
CA ASP A 56 4.90 4.76 -6.69
C ASP A 56 5.69 6.08 -6.57
N PRO A 57 6.44 6.49 -7.60
CA PRO A 57 7.34 7.65 -7.53
C PRO A 57 6.61 8.99 -7.41
N ARG A 58 5.28 9.02 -7.54
CA ARG A 58 4.46 10.24 -7.38
C ARG A 58 4.11 10.52 -5.93
N VAL A 59 4.22 9.51 -5.06
CA VAL A 59 4.05 9.62 -3.61
C VAL A 59 5.22 10.41 -3.04
N GLN A 60 4.92 11.48 -2.31
CA GLN A 60 5.91 12.27 -1.60
C GLN A 60 5.94 11.90 -0.11
N GLU A 61 4.76 11.82 0.52
CA GLU A 61 4.62 11.42 1.92
C GLU A 61 3.27 10.75 2.17
N LEU A 62 3.19 10.00 3.27
CA LEU A 62 1.94 9.43 3.77
C LEU A 62 1.45 10.28 4.94
N ALA A 63 0.31 10.95 4.78
CA ALA A 63 -0.35 11.70 5.83
C ALA A 63 -1.45 10.85 6.48
N ASP A 64 -1.48 10.82 7.82
CA ASP A 64 -2.50 10.10 8.60
C ASP A 64 -2.67 8.60 8.23
N PHE A 65 -1.55 7.89 8.09
CA PHE A 65 -1.52 6.50 7.65
C PHE A 65 -1.66 5.50 8.81
N SER A 66 -2.56 4.53 8.61
CA SER A 66 -2.77 3.39 9.52
C SER A 66 -2.89 2.07 8.76
N ALA A 67 -2.38 1.00 9.37
CA ALA A 67 -2.51 -0.36 8.90
C ALA A 67 -2.74 -1.29 10.09
N THR A 68 -3.89 -1.97 10.10
CA THR A 68 -4.30 -2.84 11.20
C THR A 68 -4.63 -4.23 10.65
N LYS A 69 -4.04 -5.25 11.26
CA LYS A 69 -4.36 -6.64 10.98
C LYS A 69 -5.54 -7.08 11.85
N GLU A 70 -6.59 -7.56 11.22
CA GLU A 70 -7.77 -8.11 11.85
C GLU A 70 -7.56 -9.60 12.19
N THR A 71 -8.43 -10.13 13.07
CA THR A 71 -8.32 -11.51 13.57
C THR A 71 -8.57 -12.57 12.50
N ASP A 72 -9.26 -12.21 11.43
CA ASP A 72 -9.55 -13.06 10.27
C ASP A 72 -8.40 -13.08 9.24
N GLY A 73 -7.30 -12.39 9.51
CA GLY A 73 -6.16 -12.26 8.60
C GLY A 73 -6.30 -11.16 7.55
N THR A 74 -7.39 -10.39 7.57
CA THR A 74 -7.57 -9.20 6.75
C THR A 74 -6.70 -8.06 7.26
N ILE A 75 -6.13 -7.27 6.36
CA ILE A 75 -5.41 -6.05 6.72
C ILE A 75 -6.20 -4.86 6.22
N LYS A 76 -6.63 -4.04 7.18
CA LYS A 76 -7.26 -2.76 6.91
C LYS A 76 -6.18 -1.71 6.79
N VAL A 77 -6.14 -1.05 5.65
CA VAL A 77 -5.19 0.02 5.34
C VAL A 77 -5.99 1.28 5.01
N GLU A 78 -5.77 2.37 5.75
CA GLU A 78 -6.42 3.65 5.47
C GLU A 78 -5.47 4.81 5.76
N GLY A 79 -5.60 5.86 4.97
CA GLY A 79 -4.84 7.08 5.16
C GLY A 79 -4.93 8.02 3.98
N SER A 80 -3.99 8.95 3.91
CA SER A 80 -3.85 9.87 2.80
C SER A 80 -2.41 9.94 2.31
N ILE A 81 -2.27 10.24 1.03
CA ILE A 81 -1.00 10.41 0.36
C ILE A 81 -0.91 11.85 -0.09
N ILE A 82 0.22 12.49 0.17
CA ILE A 82 0.55 13.76 -0.45
C ILE A 82 1.47 13.46 -1.62
N THR A 83 1.09 13.93 -2.80
CA THR A 83 1.83 13.75 -4.04
C THR A 83 2.92 14.81 -4.18
N LYS A 84 3.86 14.60 -5.10
CA LYS A 84 4.88 15.60 -5.46
C LYS A 84 4.31 16.91 -6.00
N ASP A 85 3.04 16.92 -6.41
CA ASP A 85 2.33 18.09 -6.87
C ASP A 85 1.53 18.78 -5.74
N ALA A 86 1.73 18.33 -4.49
CA ALA A 86 1.00 18.75 -3.29
C ALA A 86 -0.51 18.41 -3.30
N ASP A 87 -0.94 17.49 -4.17
CA ASP A 87 -2.29 16.94 -4.10
C ASP A 87 -2.40 15.95 -2.94
N THR A 88 -3.54 15.95 -2.24
CA THR A 88 -3.83 14.95 -1.19
C THR A 88 -4.82 13.92 -1.71
N ILE A 89 -4.47 12.64 -1.64
CA ILE A 89 -5.29 11.52 -2.11
C ILE A 89 -5.65 10.66 -0.92
N PHE A 90 -6.95 10.53 -0.65
CA PHE A 90 -7.48 9.67 0.41
C PHE A 90 -7.70 8.26 -0.12
N PHE A 91 -7.33 7.26 0.68
CA PHE A 91 -7.52 5.86 0.31
C PHE A 91 -7.90 5.01 1.51
N LYS A 92 -8.63 3.94 1.23
CA LYS A 92 -9.06 2.93 2.20
C LYS A 92 -9.22 1.60 1.50
N GLU A 93 -8.46 0.62 1.91
CA GLU A 93 -8.42 -0.71 1.31
C GLU A 93 -8.49 -1.81 2.37
N LEU A 94 -9.09 -2.93 1.98
CA LEU A 94 -9.17 -4.15 2.77
C LEU A 94 -8.47 -5.26 1.97
N ILE A 95 -7.33 -5.71 2.48
CA ILE A 95 -6.48 -6.68 1.80
C ILE A 95 -6.64 -8.02 2.51
N GLN A 96 -7.29 -8.98 1.84
CA GLN A 96 -7.50 -10.31 2.39
C GLN A 96 -6.35 -11.26 2.01
N TYR A 97 -5.87 -12.00 3.01
CA TYR A 97 -4.82 -13.00 2.85
C TYR A 97 -5.43 -14.40 2.90
N SER A 98 -5.95 -14.88 1.76
CA SER A 98 -6.20 -16.31 1.49
C SER A 98 -4.99 -16.99 0.89
#